data_AF-A0A919GPE8-F1
#
_entry.id   AF-A0A919GPE8-F1
#
_cell.length_a   1.000
_cell.length_b   1.000
_cell.length_c   1.000
_cell.angle_alpha   90.00
_cell.angle_beta   90.00
_cell.angle_gamma   90.00
#
_symmetry.space_group_name_H-M   'P 1'
#
loop_
_entity.id
_entity.type
_entity.pdbx_description
1 polymer ?
#
loop_
_entity_poly.entity_id
_entity_poly.type
_entity_poly.pdbx_seq_one_letter_code
_entity_poly.pdbx_strand_id
1 'polypeptide(L)'
;MSDTIAIALVTAVSTLLGVWFSGLVALRTTARQLEAQEKQRRGEHEEQRAARKRELRRQVYVQFLDESQALENALIQTWDHPLPQDCESIVNDLRTRLLRLRGIFHVLDLEGPPPVTEAARDVQIAAQRQIDQLETVARRARGQRTTNSLGIFAGAEWEACLRVSDSVRDELLRQARSALE
;
A
#
# COMPACT_ATOMS: atom_id res chain seq x y z
N MET A 1 -44.57 -17.78 72.26
CA MET A 1 -44.68 -16.81 71.14
C MET A 1 -43.41 -15.98 70.91
N SER A 2 -42.53 -15.80 71.90
CA SER A 2 -41.23 -15.11 71.73
C SER A 2 -40.23 -15.86 70.84
N ASP A 3 -40.17 -17.19 70.93
CA ASP A 3 -39.16 -18.00 70.20
C ASP A 3 -39.35 -17.97 68.68
N THR A 4 -40.59 -17.90 68.20
CA THR A 4 -40.91 -17.82 66.77
C THR A 4 -40.47 -16.48 66.17
N ILE A 5 -40.55 -15.39 66.96
CA ILE A 5 -40.12 -14.05 66.56
C ILE A 5 -38.59 -13.98 66.49
N ALA A 6 -37.89 -14.60 67.43
CA ALA A 6 -36.42 -14.66 67.44
C ALA A 6 -35.86 -15.42 66.22
N ILE A 7 -36.46 -16.55 65.85
CA ILE A 7 -36.03 -17.35 64.70
C ILE A 7 -36.29 -16.60 63.38
N ALA A 8 -37.45 -15.94 63.25
CA ALA A 8 -37.77 -15.12 62.08
C ALA A 8 -36.81 -13.93 61.92
N LEU A 9 -36.41 -13.30 63.03
CA LEU A 9 -35.46 -12.18 63.02
C LEU A 9 -34.04 -12.61 62.62
N VAL A 10 -33.56 -13.73 63.17
CA VAL A 10 -32.26 -14.31 62.80
C VAL A 10 -32.25 -14.71 61.32
N THR A 11 -33.32 -15.33 60.84
CA THR A 11 -33.46 -15.73 59.43
C THR A 11 -33.49 -14.50 58.51
N ALA A 12 -34.22 -13.45 58.88
CA ALA A 12 -34.27 -12.20 58.12
C ALA A 12 -32.89 -11.49 58.07
N VAL A 13 -32.16 -11.46 59.19
CA VAL A 13 -30.80 -10.90 59.26
C VAL A 13 -29.81 -11.73 58.43
N SER A 14 -29.88 -13.08 58.49
CA SER A 14 -29.05 -13.96 57.67
C SER A 14 -29.34 -13.81 56.17
N THR A 15 -30.60 -13.59 55.78
CA THR A 15 -30.98 -13.37 54.38
C THR A 15 -30.50 -12.01 53.89
N LEU A 16 -30.63 -10.96 54.70
CA LEU A 16 -30.12 -9.62 54.39
C LEU A 16 -28.59 -9.60 54.25
N LEU A 17 -27.87 -10.31 55.13
CA LEU A 17 -26.41 -10.44 55.06
C LEU A 17 -25.97 -11.26 53.83
N GLY A 18 -26.69 -12.32 53.48
CA GLY A 18 -26.44 -13.12 52.27
C GLY A 18 -26.61 -12.32 50.97
N VAL A 19 -27.63 -11.45 50.91
CA VAL A 19 -27.85 -10.55 49.76
C VAL A 19 -26.75 -9.48 49.69
N TRP A 20 -26.29 -8.95 50.83
CA TRP A 20 -25.22 -7.96 50.87
C TRP A 20 -23.88 -8.53 50.39
N PHE A 21 -23.53 -9.73 50.85
CA PHE A 21 -22.30 -10.40 50.45
C PHE A 21 -22.32 -10.79 48.96
N SER A 22 -23.47 -11.29 48.48
CA SER A 22 -23.65 -11.65 47.07
C SER A 22 -23.60 -10.42 46.16
N GLY A 23 -24.19 -9.28 46.58
CA GLY A 23 -24.13 -8.02 45.85
C GLY A 23 -22.71 -7.45 45.73
N LEU A 24 -21.91 -7.54 46.79
CA LEU A 24 -20.50 -7.13 46.79
C LEU A 24 -19.62 -8.00 45.88
N VAL A 25 -19.83 -9.32 45.89
CA VAL A 25 -19.12 -10.24 44.99
C VAL A 25 -19.53 -9.99 43.54
N ALA A 26 -20.82 -9.81 43.26
CA ALA A 26 -21.34 -9.51 41.93
C ALA A 26 -20.74 -8.21 41.37
N LEU A 27 -20.70 -7.13 42.16
CA LEU A 27 -20.08 -5.85 41.79
C LEU A 27 -18.58 -6.00 41.50
N ARG A 28 -17.86 -6.80 42.29
CA ARG A 28 -16.42 -7.04 42.07
C ARG A 28 -16.16 -7.86 40.82
N THR A 29 -17.04 -8.82 40.50
CA THR A 29 -16.94 -9.61 39.27
C THR A 29 -17.28 -8.80 38.03
N THR A 30 -18.31 -7.93 38.07
CA THR A 30 -18.67 -7.06 36.95
C THR A 30 -17.61 -5.98 36.71
N ALA A 31 -17.00 -5.41 37.76
CA ALA A 31 -15.88 -4.48 37.61
C ALA A 31 -14.68 -5.14 36.90
N ARG A 32 -14.32 -6.37 37.28
CA ARG A 32 -13.25 -7.13 36.62
C ARG A 32 -13.59 -7.54 35.18
N GLN A 33 -14.86 -7.87 34.91
CA GLN A 33 -15.33 -8.17 33.55
C GLN A 33 -15.32 -6.91 32.67
N LEU A 34 -15.67 -5.74 33.19
CA LEU A 34 -15.61 -4.47 32.47
C LEU A 34 -14.17 -4.08 32.13
N GLU A 35 -13.23 -4.19 33.08
CA GLU A 35 -11.80 -3.95 32.81
C GLU A 35 -11.23 -4.89 31.75
N ALA A 36 -11.62 -6.17 31.80
CA ALA A 36 -11.20 -7.16 30.79
C ALA A 36 -11.79 -6.84 29.40
N GLN A 37 -13.07 -6.44 29.34
CA GLN A 37 -13.70 -6.03 28.09
C GLN A 37 -13.08 -4.74 27.51
N GLU A 38 -12.71 -3.78 28.34
CA GLU A 38 -12.03 -2.56 27.87
C GLU A 38 -10.65 -2.85 27.29
N LYS A 39 -9.85 -3.70 27.96
CA LYS A 39 -8.55 -4.13 27.44
C LYS A 39 -8.70 -4.89 26.13
N GLN A 40 -9.68 -5.79 26.04
CA GLN A 40 -9.95 -6.54 24.83
C GLN A 40 -10.38 -5.63 23.68
N ARG A 41 -11.31 -4.69 23.91
CA ARG A 41 -11.73 -3.72 22.89
C ARG A 41 -10.58 -2.83 22.41
N ARG A 42 -9.68 -2.41 23.31
CA ARG A 42 -8.48 -1.64 22.94
C ARG A 42 -7.55 -2.47 22.05
N GLY A 43 -7.29 -3.73 22.41
CA GLY A 43 -6.51 -4.64 21.60
C GLY A 43 -7.12 -4.86 20.21
N GLU A 44 -8.42 -5.15 20.15
CA GLU A 44 -9.16 -5.32 18.88
C GLU A 44 -9.10 -4.04 18.02
N HIS A 45 -9.19 -2.85 18.62
CA HIS A 45 -9.07 -1.59 17.88
C HIS A 45 -7.65 -1.34 17.35
N GLU A 46 -6.62 -1.68 18.12
CA GLU A 46 -5.21 -1.56 17.69
C GLU A 46 -4.91 -2.54 16.56
N GLU A 47 -5.35 -3.79 16.68
CA GLU A 47 -5.22 -4.80 15.63
C GLU A 47 -5.99 -4.40 14.36
N GLN A 48 -7.21 -3.88 14.49
CA GLN A 48 -7.98 -3.37 13.36
C GLN A 48 -7.29 -2.19 12.67
N ARG A 49 -6.68 -1.26 13.43
CA ARG A 49 -5.90 -0.15 12.87
C ARG A 49 -4.67 -0.66 12.12
N ALA A 50 -3.93 -1.60 12.71
CA ALA A 50 -2.77 -2.22 12.07
C ALA A 50 -3.16 -2.99 10.79
N ALA A 51 -4.27 -3.72 10.82
CA ALA A 51 -4.82 -4.40 9.66
C ALA A 51 -5.22 -3.42 8.55
N ARG A 52 -5.96 -2.35 8.88
CA ARG A 52 -6.33 -1.30 7.92
C ARG A 52 -5.10 -0.63 7.30
N LYS A 53 -4.07 -0.34 8.10
CA LYS A 53 -2.81 0.24 7.58
C LYS A 53 -2.07 -0.70 6.64
N ARG A 54 -2.03 -2.01 6.94
CA ARG A 54 -1.46 -3.01 6.03
C ARG A 54 -2.24 -3.08 4.71
N GLU A 55 -3.57 -3.07 4.79
CA GLU A 55 -4.42 -3.12 3.60
C GLU A 55 -4.27 -1.86 2.72
N LEU A 56 -4.23 -0.66 3.31
CA LEU A 56 -3.95 0.58 2.58
C LEU A 56 -2.59 0.53 1.88
N ARG A 57 -1.53 0.07 2.56
CA ARG A 57 -0.20 -0.08 1.94
C ARG A 57 -0.22 -1.06 0.77
N ARG A 58 -0.87 -2.22 0.95
CA ARG A 58 -1.03 -3.22 -0.12
C ARG A 58 -1.72 -2.62 -1.34
N GLN A 59 -2.81 -1.86 -1.14
CA GLN A 59 -3.53 -1.21 -2.23
C GLN A 59 -2.67 -0.20 -2.98
N VAL A 60 -1.90 0.63 -2.26
CA VAL A 60 -0.99 1.61 -2.87
C VAL A 60 0.13 0.92 -3.65
N TYR A 61 0.69 -0.18 -3.14
CA TYR A 61 1.71 -0.95 -3.87
C TYR A 61 1.16 -1.53 -5.17
N VAL A 62 -0.04 -2.13 -5.12
CA VAL A 62 -0.70 -2.65 -6.33
C VAL A 62 -0.95 -1.53 -7.34
N GLN A 63 -1.49 -0.40 -6.91
CA GLN A 63 -1.70 0.76 -7.80
C GLN A 63 -0.39 1.27 -8.42
N PHE A 64 0.69 1.33 -7.64
CA PHE A 64 2.00 1.75 -8.15
C PHE A 64 2.52 0.77 -9.21
N LEU A 65 2.43 -0.54 -8.94
CA LEU A 65 2.86 -1.57 -9.88
C LEU A 65 2.02 -1.57 -11.15
N ASP A 66 0.70 -1.42 -11.04
CA ASP A 66 -0.21 -1.38 -12.19
C ASP A 66 0.09 -0.16 -13.09
N GLU A 67 0.26 1.03 -12.50
CA GLU A 67 0.58 2.24 -13.28
C GLU A 67 1.99 2.16 -13.88
N SER A 68 2.95 1.58 -13.15
CA SER A 68 4.31 1.31 -13.66
C SER A 68 4.27 0.38 -14.86
N GLN A 69 3.50 -0.72 -14.78
CA GLN A 69 3.34 -1.68 -15.88
C GLN A 69 2.63 -1.03 -17.07
N ALA A 70 1.60 -0.21 -16.82
CA ALA A 70 0.90 0.49 -17.87
C ALA A 70 1.81 1.48 -18.62
N LEU A 71 2.71 2.16 -17.89
CA LEU A 71 3.72 3.04 -18.48
C LEU A 71 4.76 2.25 -19.27
N GLU A 72 5.28 1.15 -18.72
CA GLU A 72 6.22 0.26 -19.41
C GLU A 72 5.63 -0.27 -20.72
N ASN A 73 4.39 -0.77 -20.70
CA ASN A 73 3.71 -1.26 -21.90
C ASN A 73 3.53 -0.16 -22.95
N ALA A 74 3.20 1.07 -22.53
CA ALA A 74 3.09 2.21 -23.44
C ALA A 74 4.45 2.59 -24.05
N LEU A 75 5.54 2.48 -23.28
CA LEU A 75 6.89 2.67 -23.79
C LEU A 75 7.21 1.59 -24.84
N ILE A 76 7.06 0.30 -24.51
CA ILE A 76 7.33 -0.81 -25.42
C ILE A 76 6.57 -0.63 -26.75
N GLN A 77 5.27 -0.36 -26.68
CA GLN A 77 4.45 -0.10 -27.87
C GLN A 77 4.99 1.06 -28.71
N THR A 78 5.46 2.13 -28.07
CA THR A 78 6.04 3.27 -28.78
C THR A 78 7.35 2.91 -29.48
N TRP A 79 8.17 2.05 -28.86
CA TRP A 79 9.43 1.58 -29.45
C TRP A 79 9.20 0.59 -30.61
N ASP A 80 8.18 -0.25 -30.54
CA ASP A 80 7.88 -1.27 -31.54
C ASP A 80 7.23 -0.73 -32.83
N HIS A 81 6.73 0.51 -32.81
CA HIS A 81 6.08 1.12 -33.96
C HIS A 81 6.97 2.17 -34.65
N PRO A 82 6.80 2.36 -35.98
CA PRO A 82 7.38 3.50 -36.68
C PRO A 82 6.93 4.82 -36.05
N LEU A 83 7.80 5.82 -36.08
CA LEU A 83 7.49 7.11 -35.49
C LEU A 83 6.26 7.75 -36.19
N PRO A 84 5.17 8.01 -35.47
CA PRO A 84 4.03 8.70 -36.05
C PRO A 84 4.35 10.18 -36.28
N GLN A 85 3.54 10.83 -37.13
CA GLN A 85 3.74 12.24 -37.46
C GLN A 85 3.69 13.13 -36.21
N ASP A 86 2.78 12.83 -35.27
CA ASP A 86 2.65 13.53 -33.99
C ASP A 86 3.40 12.83 -32.84
N CYS A 87 4.72 12.87 -32.91
CA CYS A 87 5.59 12.39 -31.83
C CYS A 87 5.41 13.16 -30.52
N GLU A 88 5.02 14.44 -30.59
CA GLU A 88 4.96 15.29 -29.41
C GLU A 88 3.79 14.90 -28.50
N SER A 89 2.63 14.58 -29.09
CA SER A 89 1.50 14.03 -28.33
C SER A 89 1.87 12.75 -27.59
N ILE A 90 2.61 11.83 -28.22
CA ILE A 90 2.99 10.56 -27.58
C ILE A 90 3.90 10.80 -26.38
N VAL A 91 4.91 11.66 -26.52
CA VAL A 91 5.81 11.98 -25.41
C VAL A 91 5.04 12.66 -24.27
N ASN A 92 4.09 13.53 -24.60
CA ASN A 92 3.23 14.18 -23.59
C ASN A 92 2.30 13.20 -22.88
N ASP A 93 1.78 12.19 -23.58
CA ASP A 93 0.97 11.13 -22.99
C ASP A 93 1.79 10.27 -22.01
N LEU A 94 3.02 9.92 -22.39
CA LEU A 94 3.95 9.20 -21.51
C LEU A 94 4.33 10.03 -20.28
N ARG A 95 4.59 11.33 -20.45
CA ARG A 95 4.82 12.26 -19.33
C ARG A 95 3.62 12.35 -18.40
N THR A 96 2.40 12.38 -18.95
CA THR A 96 1.17 12.41 -18.17
C THR A 96 1.02 11.15 -17.32
N ARG A 97 1.32 9.98 -17.87
CA ARG A 97 1.37 8.70 -17.12
C ARG A 97 2.44 8.72 -16.04
N LEU A 98 3.64 9.23 -16.33
CA LEU A 98 4.69 9.39 -15.32
C LEU A 98 4.24 10.32 -14.17
N LEU A 99 3.50 11.39 -14.45
CA LEU A 99 2.95 12.26 -13.40
C LEU A 99 1.93 11.53 -12.52
N ARG A 100 1.11 10.62 -13.08
CA ARG A 100 0.21 9.78 -12.30
C ARG A 100 1.00 8.83 -11.39
N LEU A 101 2.04 8.19 -11.93
CA LEU A 101 2.94 7.33 -11.16
C LEU A 101 3.60 8.12 -10.00
N ARG A 102 3.99 9.38 -10.23
CA ARG A 102 4.48 10.31 -9.19
C ARG A 102 3.43 10.60 -8.11
N GLY A 103 2.18 10.82 -8.51
CA GLY A 103 1.07 10.98 -7.58
C GLY A 103 0.94 9.80 -6.61
N ILE A 104 1.01 8.57 -7.14
CA ILE A 104 0.91 7.35 -6.32
C ILE A 104 2.13 7.21 -5.40
N PHE A 105 3.32 7.51 -5.90
CA PHE A 105 4.55 7.46 -5.11
C PHE A 105 4.53 8.36 -3.89
N HIS A 106 3.92 9.55 -3.95
CA HIS A 106 3.83 10.41 -2.76
C HIS A 106 3.11 9.73 -1.59
N VAL A 107 2.11 8.89 -1.87
CA VAL A 107 1.42 8.10 -0.84
C VAL A 107 2.35 6.99 -0.33
N LEU A 108 3.09 6.35 -1.23
CA LEU A 108 4.06 5.32 -0.89
C LEU A 108 5.24 5.87 -0.07
N ASP A 109 5.72 7.07 -0.36
CA ASP A 109 6.80 7.76 0.36
C ASP A 109 6.40 8.12 1.80
N LEU A 110 5.11 8.38 2.04
CA LEU A 110 4.57 8.70 3.37
C LEU A 110 4.30 7.45 4.24
N GLU A 111 3.81 6.37 3.64
CA GLU A 111 3.31 5.20 4.38
C GLU A 111 4.16 3.93 4.23
N GLY A 112 5.03 3.89 3.22
CA GLY A 112 5.87 2.75 2.87
C GLY A 112 7.11 2.62 3.76
N PRO A 113 7.63 1.40 3.95
CA PRO A 113 8.92 1.19 4.56
C PRO A 113 10.03 1.71 3.65
N PRO A 114 11.12 2.29 4.20
CA PRO A 114 12.17 2.94 3.41
C PRO A 114 12.71 2.11 2.23
N PRO A 115 13.00 0.80 2.37
CA PRO A 115 13.54 0.01 1.26
C PRO A 115 12.60 -0.11 0.06
N VAL A 116 11.27 -0.17 0.29
CA VAL A 116 10.28 -0.24 -0.78
C VAL A 116 10.15 1.12 -1.46
N THR A 117 10.20 2.19 -0.68
CA THR A 117 10.16 3.56 -1.18
C THR A 117 11.38 3.91 -2.03
N GLU A 118 12.57 3.49 -1.61
CA GLU A 118 13.81 3.65 -2.39
C GLU A 118 13.72 2.92 -3.73
N ALA A 119 13.31 1.65 -3.73
CA ALA A 119 13.14 0.90 -4.97
C ALA A 119 12.05 1.50 -5.89
N ALA A 120 10.94 1.99 -5.33
CA ALA A 120 9.89 2.67 -6.11
C ALA A 120 10.40 3.98 -6.73
N ARG A 121 11.26 4.72 -6.01
CA ARG A 121 11.93 5.92 -6.52
C ARG A 121 12.83 5.58 -7.71
N ASP A 122 13.58 4.48 -7.64
CA ASP A 122 14.43 4.03 -8.73
C ASP A 122 13.63 3.69 -9.99
N VAL A 123 12.46 3.06 -9.84
CA VAL A 123 11.51 2.82 -10.95
C VAL A 123 11.09 4.14 -11.62
N GLN A 124 10.77 5.18 -10.83
CA GLN A 124 10.40 6.48 -11.40
C GLN A 124 11.54 7.17 -12.13
N ILE A 125 12.76 7.10 -11.58
CA ILE A 125 13.95 7.66 -12.19
C ILE A 125 14.24 6.94 -13.51
N ALA A 126 14.14 5.61 -13.52
CA ALA A 126 14.30 4.81 -14.72
C ALA A 126 13.25 5.19 -15.78
N ALA A 127 11.98 5.25 -15.41
CA ALA A 127 10.90 5.62 -16.33
C ALA A 127 11.07 7.03 -16.92
N GLN A 128 11.44 8.02 -16.09
CA GLN A 128 11.75 9.38 -16.56
C GLN A 128 12.89 9.36 -17.59
N ARG A 129 14.01 8.68 -17.26
CA ARG A 129 15.17 8.58 -18.17
C ARG A 129 14.80 7.93 -19.49
N GLN A 130 13.94 6.91 -19.47
CA GLN A 130 13.49 6.23 -20.69
C GLN A 130 12.64 7.14 -21.57
N ILE A 131 11.75 7.94 -20.98
CA ILE A 131 10.96 8.94 -21.73
C ILE A 131 11.89 9.99 -22.36
N ASP A 132 12.88 10.49 -21.62
CA ASP A 132 13.83 11.48 -22.13
C ASP A 132 14.72 10.89 -23.25
N GLN A 133 15.13 9.63 -23.10
CA GLN A 133 15.87 8.89 -24.11
C GLN A 133 15.02 8.67 -25.37
N LEU A 134 13.77 8.26 -25.21
CA LEU A 134 12.81 8.08 -26.30
C LEU A 134 12.62 9.39 -27.06
N GLU A 135 12.42 10.51 -26.36
CA GLU A 135 12.27 11.82 -27.00
C GLU A 135 13.51 12.18 -27.84
N THR A 136 14.71 11.91 -27.30
CA THR A 136 15.98 12.14 -28.01
C THR A 136 16.08 11.27 -29.27
N VAL A 137 15.75 9.98 -29.16
CA VAL A 137 15.77 9.03 -30.28
C VAL A 137 14.73 9.40 -31.33
N ALA A 138 13.51 9.77 -30.92
CA ALA A 138 12.45 10.16 -31.82
C ALA A 138 12.79 11.42 -32.63
N ARG A 139 13.42 12.42 -31.99
CA ARG A 139 13.93 13.62 -32.70
C ARG A 139 15.00 13.24 -33.74
N ARG A 140 15.92 12.32 -33.40
CA ARG A 140 16.96 11.82 -34.32
C ARG A 140 16.35 11.06 -35.49
N ALA A 141 15.43 10.15 -35.22
CA ALA A 141 14.69 9.35 -36.19
C ALA A 141 13.94 10.24 -37.19
N ARG A 142 13.25 11.29 -36.71
CA ARG A 142 12.57 12.29 -37.54
C ARG A 142 13.57 13.05 -38.43
N GLY A 143 14.69 13.49 -37.88
CA GLY A 143 15.75 14.18 -38.63
C GLY A 143 16.32 13.35 -39.78
N GLN A 144 16.36 12.03 -39.61
CA GLN A 144 16.84 11.07 -40.62
C GLN A 144 15.73 10.49 -41.51
N ARG A 145 14.46 10.89 -41.30
CA ARG A 145 13.28 10.39 -42.02
C ARG A 145 13.19 8.86 -42.04
N THR A 146 13.56 8.21 -40.93
CA THR A 146 13.45 6.76 -40.82
C THR A 146 11.98 6.33 -40.87
N THR A 147 11.72 5.22 -41.55
CA THR A 147 10.41 4.53 -41.54
C THR A 147 10.43 3.27 -40.68
N ASN A 148 11.60 2.92 -40.13
CA ASN A 148 11.74 1.78 -39.23
C ASN A 148 11.11 2.08 -37.87
N SER A 149 10.77 1.03 -37.13
CA SER A 149 10.45 1.17 -35.70
C SER A 149 11.63 1.77 -34.94
N LEU A 150 11.33 2.49 -33.87
CA LEU A 150 12.37 3.12 -33.05
C LEU A 150 13.28 2.07 -32.40
N GLY A 151 12.72 0.91 -32.01
CA GLY A 151 13.47 -0.21 -31.46
C GLY A 151 14.43 -0.86 -32.46
N ILE A 152 14.17 -0.77 -33.78
CA ILE A 152 15.14 -1.20 -34.80
C ILE A 152 16.17 -0.10 -35.05
N PHE A 153 15.71 1.16 -35.11
CA PHE A 153 16.56 2.32 -35.37
C PHE A 153 17.60 2.57 -34.26
N ALA A 154 17.24 2.33 -33.01
CA ALA A 154 18.06 2.57 -31.81
C ALA A 154 18.01 1.35 -30.87
N GLY A 155 18.26 0.16 -31.43
CA GLY A 155 18.13 -1.10 -30.71
C GLY A 155 19.04 -1.24 -29.49
N ALA A 156 20.28 -0.74 -29.57
CA ALA A 156 21.19 -0.77 -28.42
C ALA A 156 20.67 0.09 -27.25
N GLU A 157 20.14 1.28 -27.54
CA GLU A 157 19.50 2.13 -26.54
C GLU A 157 18.23 1.49 -25.97
N TRP A 158 17.44 0.82 -26.82
CA TRP A 158 16.22 0.13 -26.39
C TRP A 158 16.52 -1.06 -25.47
N GLU A 159 17.47 -1.92 -25.83
CA GLU A 159 17.91 -3.03 -24.99
C GLU A 159 18.48 -2.55 -23.65
N ALA A 160 19.21 -1.44 -23.64
CA ALA A 160 19.70 -0.84 -22.41
C ALA A 160 18.55 -0.37 -21.50
N CYS A 161 17.49 0.21 -22.09
CA CYS A 161 16.29 0.60 -21.35
C CYS A 161 15.60 -0.61 -20.72
N LEU A 162 15.37 -1.68 -21.50
CA LEU A 162 14.73 -2.91 -21.02
C LEU A 162 15.50 -3.54 -19.85
N ARG A 163 16.83 -3.66 -19.96
CA ARG A 163 17.66 -4.20 -18.87
C ARG A 163 17.54 -3.38 -17.57
N VAL A 164 17.48 -2.06 -17.69
CA VAL A 164 17.31 -1.18 -16.52
C VAL A 164 15.91 -1.37 -15.94
N SER A 165 14.85 -1.40 -16.76
CA SER A 165 13.47 -1.66 -16.32
C SER A 165 13.33 -2.96 -15.54
N ASP A 166 13.84 -4.06 -16.10
CA ASP A 166 13.76 -5.37 -15.47
C ASP A 166 14.47 -5.36 -14.11
N SER A 167 15.67 -4.78 -14.04
CA SER A 167 16.45 -4.68 -12.81
C SER A 167 15.72 -3.91 -11.71
N VAL A 168 15.20 -2.71 -12.01
CA VAL A 168 14.50 -1.89 -11.00
C VAL A 168 13.15 -2.49 -10.59
N ARG A 169 12.46 -3.18 -11.51
CA ARG A 169 11.20 -3.87 -11.21
C ARG A 169 11.44 -5.06 -10.29
N ASP A 170 12.43 -5.89 -10.58
CA ASP A 170 12.76 -7.06 -9.76
C ASP A 170 13.19 -6.64 -8.35
N GLU A 171 13.96 -5.57 -8.24
CA GLU A 171 14.35 -4.98 -6.96
C GLU A 171 13.13 -4.49 -6.17
N LEU A 172 12.22 -3.74 -6.80
CA LEU A 172 10.98 -3.30 -6.14
C LEU A 172 10.13 -4.48 -5.66
N LEU A 173 9.95 -5.51 -6.49
CA LEU A 173 9.19 -6.71 -6.12
C LEU A 173 9.83 -7.46 -4.95
N ARG A 174 11.16 -7.55 -4.94
CA ARG A 174 11.92 -8.18 -3.87
C ARG A 174 11.72 -7.45 -2.54
N GLN A 175 11.85 -6.12 -2.54
CA GLN A 175 11.65 -5.29 -1.34
C GLN A 175 10.19 -5.33 -0.88
N ALA A 176 9.23 -5.25 -1.80
CA ALA A 176 7.81 -5.29 -1.49
C ALA A 176 7.41 -6.63 -0.84
N ARG A 177 7.94 -7.76 -1.30
CA ARG A 177 7.72 -9.08 -0.69
C ARG A 177 8.30 -9.16 0.72
N SER A 178 9.56 -8.74 0.89
CA SER A 178 10.22 -8.73 2.21
C SER A 178 9.51 -7.84 3.23
N ALA A 179 8.81 -6.80 2.78
CA ALA A 179 8.05 -5.89 3.65
C ALA A 179 6.66 -6.42 4.05
N LEU A 180 6.19 -7.49 3.39
CA LEU A 180 4.89 -8.11 3.65
C LEU A 180 4.99 -9.38 4.50
N GLU A 181 6.18 -9.96 4.61
CA GLU A 181 6.55 -11.03 5.56
C GLU A 181 6.72 -10.49 6.98
#